data_AF-A0AAD0XFX5-F1
#
_entry.id   AF-A0AAD0XFX5-F1
#
_cell.length_a   1.000
_cell.length_b   1.000
_cell.length_c   1.000
_cell.angle_alpha   90.00
_cell.angle_beta   90.00
_cell.angle_gamma   90.00
#
_symmetry.space_group_name_H-M   'P 1'
#
loop_
_entity.id
_entity.type
_entity.pdbx_description
1 polymer ?
#
loop_
_entity_poly.entity_id
_entity_poly.type
_entity_poly.pdbx_seq_one_letter_code
_entity_poly.pdbx_strand_id
1 'polypeptide(L)'
;MYLCHVTQLPEGGARGFDTEGAGQATIFLLRRGDQVRAWRDICPHHGTPLPWRRDAYLDASGEHVVCAAHGALFDPLTGVCTLGPCLGDTLTAVPLRIDGDGGLHIADGNPI
;
A
#
# COMPACT_ATOMS: atom_id res chain seq x y z
N MET A 1 -7.02 -10.86 -9.40
CA MET A 1 -6.70 -11.76 -8.25
C MET A 1 -7.41 -11.26 -6.99
N TYR A 2 -8.15 -12.11 -6.25
CA TYR A 2 -8.78 -11.72 -4.98
C TYR A 2 -7.75 -11.56 -3.85
N LEU A 3 -7.91 -10.53 -3.02
CA LEU A 3 -7.04 -10.23 -1.88
C LEU A 3 -7.77 -10.44 -0.54
N CYS A 4 -8.83 -9.68 -0.30
CA CYS A 4 -9.66 -9.77 0.90
C CYS A 4 -11.01 -9.09 0.70
N HIS A 5 -11.92 -9.27 1.66
CA HIS A 5 -13.15 -8.50 1.72
C HIS A 5 -12.87 -7.11 2.32
N VAL A 6 -13.60 -6.08 1.90
CA VAL A 6 -13.39 -4.69 2.35
C VAL A 6 -13.50 -4.54 3.87
N THR A 7 -14.30 -5.37 4.54
CA THR A 7 -14.42 -5.36 6.02
C THR A 7 -13.16 -5.84 6.73
N GLN A 8 -12.25 -6.53 6.04
CA GLN A 8 -10.95 -6.92 6.57
C GLN A 8 -9.89 -5.82 6.42
N LEU A 9 -10.27 -4.67 5.83
CA LEU A 9 -9.48 -3.46 5.72
C LEU A 9 -10.27 -2.30 6.36
N PRO A 10 -10.18 -2.14 7.70
CA PRO A 10 -10.92 -1.09 8.39
C PRO A 10 -10.50 0.30 7.91
N GLU A 11 -11.36 1.29 8.16
CA GLU A 11 -11.02 2.69 7.91
C GLU A 11 -9.72 3.07 8.64
N GLY A 12 -8.83 3.79 7.95
CA GLY A 12 -7.51 4.11 8.48
C GLY A 12 -6.54 2.93 8.51
N GLY A 13 -6.95 1.74 8.08
CA GLY A 13 -6.12 0.54 8.06
C GLY A 13 -5.25 0.42 6.80
N ALA A 14 -4.20 -0.40 6.94
CA ALA A 14 -3.38 -0.88 5.83
C ALA A 14 -3.06 -2.38 6.02
N ARG A 15 -2.86 -3.11 4.93
CA ARG A 15 -2.61 -4.56 4.96
C ARG A 15 -1.76 -5.01 3.78
N GLY A 16 -0.70 -5.77 4.05
CA GLY A 16 0.23 -6.32 3.06
C GLY A 16 -0.23 -7.67 2.54
N PHE A 17 0.08 -7.93 1.27
CA PHE A 17 -0.25 -9.18 0.58
C PHE A 17 0.97 -9.68 -0.19
N ASP A 18 1.27 -10.97 -0.02
CA ASP A 18 2.27 -11.68 -0.82
C ASP A 18 1.58 -12.27 -2.05
N THR A 19 1.70 -11.59 -3.19
CA THR A 19 1.07 -12.01 -4.45
C THR A 19 1.96 -12.94 -5.27
N GLU A 20 3.22 -13.11 -4.87
CA GLU A 20 4.22 -13.89 -5.59
C GLU A 20 4.61 -15.19 -4.84
N GLY A 21 4.18 -15.36 -3.59
CA GLY A 21 4.49 -16.51 -2.76
C GLY A 21 5.92 -16.52 -2.21
N ALA A 22 6.57 -15.37 -2.14
CA ALA A 22 7.96 -15.22 -1.72
C ALA A 22 8.14 -15.15 -0.18
N GLY A 23 7.06 -15.20 0.59
CA GLY A 23 7.06 -15.07 2.05
C GLY A 23 7.09 -13.62 2.55
N GLN A 24 7.02 -12.64 1.65
CA GLN A 24 7.00 -11.22 1.94
C GLN A 24 5.89 -10.51 1.16
N ALA A 25 5.36 -9.43 1.71
CA ALA A 25 4.41 -8.62 0.96
C ALA A 25 5.08 -8.02 -0.29
N THR A 26 4.39 -8.11 -1.41
CA THR A 26 4.77 -7.50 -2.69
C THR A 26 3.94 -6.25 -2.96
N ILE A 27 2.74 -6.21 -2.39
CA ILE A 27 1.82 -5.07 -2.44
C ILE A 27 1.19 -4.85 -1.06
N PHE A 28 0.59 -3.69 -0.88
CA PHE A 28 -0.30 -3.44 0.24
C PHE A 28 -1.53 -2.64 -0.17
N LEU A 29 -2.61 -2.85 0.56
CA LEU A 29 -3.83 -2.05 0.49
C LEU A 29 -3.86 -1.06 1.64
N LEU A 30 -4.48 0.10 1.42
CA LEU A 30 -4.85 1.02 2.48
C LEU A 30 -6.23 1.60 2.25
N ARG A 31 -6.89 2.04 3.32
CA ARG A 31 -8.19 2.69 3.28
C ARG A 31 -8.15 4.06 3.94
N ARG A 32 -8.73 5.06 3.26
CA ARG A 32 -9.00 6.42 3.75
C ARG A 32 -10.43 6.80 3.37
N GLY A 33 -11.30 6.96 4.36
CA GLY A 33 -12.74 7.06 4.14
C GLY A 33 -13.25 5.91 3.28
N ASP A 34 -13.92 6.24 2.18
CA ASP A 34 -14.45 5.26 1.21
C ASP A 34 -13.47 4.88 0.09
N GLN A 35 -12.26 5.44 0.11
CA GLN A 35 -11.25 5.17 -0.91
C GLN A 35 -10.31 4.06 -0.44
N VAL A 36 -10.20 3.03 -1.28
CA VAL A 36 -9.15 2.01 -1.15
C VAL A 36 -8.09 2.26 -2.22
N ARG A 37 -6.82 2.15 -1.84
CA ARG A 37 -5.66 2.19 -2.73
C ARG A 37 -4.83 0.94 -2.58
N ALA A 38 -4.15 0.58 -3.65
CA ALA A 38 -3.18 -0.50 -3.66
C ALA A 38 -1.86 0.02 -4.23
N TRP A 39 -0.77 -0.32 -3.57
CA TRP A 39 0.58 0.12 -3.92
C TRP A 39 1.53 -1.07 -3.88
N ARG A 40 2.61 -1.03 -4.68
CA ARG A 40 3.73 -1.96 -4.49
C ARG A 40 4.40 -1.68 -3.15
N ASP A 41 4.85 -2.73 -2.46
CA ASP A 41 5.61 -2.63 -1.21
C ASP A 41 7.10 -2.34 -1.49
N ILE A 42 7.36 -1.24 -2.22
CA ILE A 42 8.69 -0.86 -2.69
C ILE A 42 8.81 0.66 -2.60
N CYS A 43 9.70 1.14 -1.74
CA CYS A 43 10.05 2.55 -1.67
C CYS A 43 10.85 2.97 -2.92
N PRO A 44 10.47 4.03 -3.65
CA PRO A 44 11.18 4.47 -4.85
C PRO A 44 12.61 4.94 -4.57
N HIS A 45 12.94 5.27 -3.32
CA HIS A 45 14.28 5.70 -2.93
C HIS A 45 15.36 4.63 -3.23
N HIS A 46 15.28 3.46 -2.59
CA HIS A 46 16.28 2.39 -2.69
C HIS A 46 15.67 0.99 -2.92
N GLY A 47 14.40 0.92 -3.33
CA GLY A 47 13.73 -0.36 -3.59
C GLY A 47 13.45 -1.19 -2.33
N THR A 48 13.57 -0.60 -1.14
CA THR A 48 13.34 -1.30 0.14
C THR A 48 11.85 -1.51 0.39
N PRO A 49 11.45 -2.58 1.08
CA PRO A 49 10.12 -2.68 1.66
C PRO A 49 9.77 -1.48 2.54
N LEU A 50 8.50 -1.13 2.61
CA LEU A 50 8.02 0.01 3.38
C LEU A 50 7.89 -0.27 4.88
N PRO A 51 7.22 -1.35 5.33
CA PRO A 51 6.83 -1.47 6.73
C PRO A 51 7.95 -2.12 7.55
N TRP A 52 8.04 -1.76 8.84
CA TRP A 52 9.00 -2.38 9.77
C TRP A 52 8.52 -3.72 10.34
N ARG A 53 7.22 -4.02 10.21
CA ARG A 53 6.60 -5.31 10.54
C ARG A 53 5.35 -5.49 9.70
N ARG A 54 4.80 -6.71 9.66
CA ARG A 54 3.54 -7.03 8.97
C ARG A 54 2.47 -5.97 9.22
N ASP A 55 1.88 -5.46 8.14
CA ASP A 55 0.77 -4.50 8.08
C ASP A 55 1.05 -3.09 8.66
N ALA A 56 2.26 -2.81 9.16
CA ALA A 56 2.62 -1.52 9.74
C ALA A 56 3.11 -0.51 8.69
N TYR A 57 2.24 -0.20 7.72
CA TYR A 57 2.53 0.74 6.62
C TYR A 57 2.30 2.20 6.97
N LEU A 58 1.54 2.50 8.02
CA LEU A 58 1.20 3.86 8.40
C LEU A 58 2.10 4.37 9.51
N ASP A 59 2.33 5.69 9.53
CA ASP A 59 3.02 6.35 10.62
C ASP A 59 2.20 6.29 11.93
N ALA A 60 2.78 6.77 13.03
CA ALA A 60 2.15 6.72 14.35
C ALA A 60 0.83 7.52 14.43
N SER A 61 0.65 8.53 13.57
CA SER A 61 -0.59 9.29 13.50
C SER A 61 -1.67 8.59 12.67
N GLY A 62 -1.27 7.65 11.82
CA GLY A 62 -2.15 7.00 10.86
C GLY A 62 -2.39 7.85 9.61
N GLU A 63 -1.76 9.01 9.46
CA GLU A 63 -2.01 9.93 8.35
C GLU A 63 -1.23 9.56 7.10
N HIS A 64 0.06 9.24 7.21
CA HIS A 64 0.92 8.96 6.06
C HIS A 64 1.30 7.48 5.96
N VAL A 65 1.61 7.04 4.73
CA VAL A 65 2.39 5.80 4.54
C VAL A 65 3.85 6.10 4.87
N VAL A 66 4.53 5.21 5.58
CA VAL A 66 5.92 5.39 6.00
C VAL A 66 6.83 4.32 5.40
N CYS A 67 7.97 4.75 4.87
CA CYS A 67 9.12 3.86 4.66
C CYS A 67 9.94 3.80 5.95
N ALA A 68 9.84 2.71 6.69
CA ALA A 68 10.49 2.57 7.99
C ALA A 68 12.03 2.45 7.90
N ALA A 69 12.59 2.19 6.71
CA ALA A 69 14.02 2.10 6.51
C ALA A 69 14.73 3.46 6.67
N HIS A 70 14.15 4.53 6.11
CA HIS A 70 14.78 5.86 6.05
C HIS A 70 13.83 7.03 6.36
N GLY A 71 12.59 6.74 6.77
CA GLY A 71 11.64 7.74 7.25
C GLY A 71 10.92 8.56 6.17
N ALA A 72 10.86 8.08 4.92
CA ALA A 72 10.06 8.74 3.90
C ALA A 72 8.57 8.64 4.24
N LEU A 73 7.82 9.72 4.05
CA LEU A 73 6.37 9.78 4.23
C LEU A 73 5.69 10.02 2.88
N PHE A 74 4.63 9.27 2.62
CA PHE A 74 3.85 9.36 1.40
C PHE A 74 2.40 9.69 1.71
N ASP A 75 1.81 10.54 0.88
CA ASP A 75 0.37 10.75 0.87
C ASP A 75 -0.34 9.41 0.52
N PRO A 76 -1.30 8.92 1.34
CA PRO A 76 -1.88 7.59 1.15
C PRO A 76 -2.70 7.44 -0.13
N LEU A 77 -3.29 8.53 -0.62
CA LEU A 77 -4.26 8.50 -1.72
C LEU A 77 -3.60 8.66 -3.09
N THR A 78 -2.53 9.45 -3.14
CA THR A 78 -1.77 9.79 -4.35
C THR A 78 -0.46 9.00 -4.45
N GLY A 79 0.07 8.52 -3.32
CA GLY A 79 1.36 7.83 -3.25
C GLY A 79 2.57 8.75 -3.36
N VAL A 80 2.38 10.06 -3.46
CA VAL A 80 3.48 11.05 -3.57
C VAL A 80 4.23 11.13 -2.24
N CYS A 81 5.55 11.06 -2.30
CA CYS A 81 6.43 11.32 -1.18
C CYS A 81 6.41 12.81 -0.83
N THR A 82 5.95 13.13 0.38
CA THR A 82 5.81 14.50 0.90
C THR A 82 6.92 14.87 1.88
N LEU A 83 7.70 13.88 2.34
CA LEU A 83 8.85 14.08 3.22
C LEU A 83 9.84 12.92 3.05
N GLY A 84 11.14 13.24 3.05
CA GLY A 84 12.21 12.23 3.07
C GLY A 84 13.07 12.24 1.81
N PRO A 85 13.93 11.22 1.63
CA PRO A 85 14.99 11.24 0.61
C PRO A 85 14.50 11.08 -0.83
N CYS A 86 13.29 10.56 -1.06
CA CYS A 86 12.65 10.47 -2.37
C CYS A 86 11.53 11.51 -2.55
N LEU A 87 11.69 12.71 -1.97
CA LEU A 87 10.67 13.78 -2.01
C LEU A 87 10.23 14.08 -3.46
N GLY A 88 8.92 14.00 -3.71
CA GLY A 88 8.32 14.22 -5.03
C GLY A 88 8.17 12.95 -5.88
N ASP A 89 8.88 11.86 -5.58
CA ASP A 89 8.65 10.56 -6.22
C ASP A 89 7.35 9.91 -5.72
N THR A 90 6.87 8.88 -6.41
CA THR A 90 5.60 8.22 -6.11
C THR A 90 5.76 6.73 -5.86
N LEU A 91 4.96 6.20 -4.94
CA LEU A 91 4.68 4.77 -4.88
C LEU A 91 4.07 4.28 -6.20
N THR A 92 4.43 3.07 -6.61
CA THR A 92 3.85 2.46 -7.81
C THR A 92 2.44 1.94 -7.53
N ALA A 93 1.44 2.55 -8.16
CA ALA A 93 0.05 2.14 -8.04
C ALA A 93 -0.18 0.72 -8.60
N VAL A 94 -0.98 -0.06 -7.88
CA VAL A 94 -1.47 -1.37 -8.33
C VAL A 94 -2.95 -1.22 -8.69
N PRO A 95 -3.37 -1.57 -9.91
CA PRO A 95 -4.78 -1.52 -10.29
C PRO A 95 -5.65 -2.36 -9.35
N LEU A 96 -6.70 -1.75 -8.80
CA LEU A 96 -7.60 -2.37 -7.85
C LEU A 96 -9.04 -2.27 -8.34
N ARG A 97 -9.82 -3.34 -8.20
CA ARG A 97 -11.26 -3.39 -8.44
C ARG A 97 -11.97 -3.89 -7.18
N ILE A 98 -13.07 -3.25 -6.84
CA ILE A 98 -14.01 -3.71 -5.82
C ILE A 98 -15.20 -4.33 -6.54
N ASP A 99 -15.60 -5.55 -6.18
CA ASP A 99 -16.82 -6.17 -6.72
C ASP A 99 -18.08 -5.76 -5.94
N GLY A 100 -19.26 -6.19 -6.43
CA GLY A 100 -20.55 -5.84 -5.81
C GLY A 100 -20.76 -6.44 -4.42
N ASP A 101 -19.99 -7.46 -4.05
CA ASP A 101 -20.03 -8.11 -2.74
C ASP A 101 -18.98 -7.53 -1.79
N GLY A 102 -18.22 -6.51 -2.19
CA GLY A 102 -17.18 -5.89 -1.38
C GLY A 102 -15.83 -6.62 -1.40
N GLY A 103 -15.63 -7.56 -2.32
CA GLY A 103 -14.35 -8.21 -2.56
C GLY A 103 -13.35 -7.26 -3.23
N LEU A 104 -12.14 -7.16 -2.67
CA LEU A 104 -11.03 -6.39 -3.21
C LEU A 104 -10.16 -7.29 -4.08
N HIS A 105 -9.96 -6.90 -5.34
CA HIS A 105 -9.19 -7.65 -6.33
C HIS A 105 -8.15 -6.78 -7.01
N ILE A 106 -6.97 -7.33 -7.28
CA ILE A 106 -6.08 -6.75 -8.30
C ILE A 106 -6.79 -6.84 -9.65
N ALA A 107 -6.92 -5.70 -10.34
CA ALA A 107 -7.52 -5.62 -11.67
C ALA A 107 -6.52 -6.10 -12.73
N ASP A 108 -7.00 -6.86 -13.72
CA ASP A 108 -6.16 -7.42 -14.78
C ASP A 108 -5.61 -6.31 -15.70
N GLY A 109 -4.32 -6.39 -16.07
CA GLY A 109 -3.74 -5.54 -17.12
C GLY A 109 -2.37 -4.92 -16.87
N ASN A 110 -1.71 -5.14 -15.73
CA ASN A 110 -0.33 -4.68 -15.52
C ASN A 110 0.46 -5.80 -14.82
N PRO A 111 1.55 -6.35 -15.42
CA PRO A 111 2.41 -7.25 -14.68
C PRO A 111 2.96 -6.52 -13.45
N ILE A 112 2.85 -7.19 -12.29
CA ILE A 112 3.60 -6.84 -11.09
C ILE A 112 5.07 -7.14 -11.38
#